data_AF-H0G4G4-F1
#
_entry.id   AF-H0G4G4-F1
#
_cell.length_a   1.000
_cell.length_b   1.000
_cell.length_c   1.000
_cell.angle_alpha   90.00
_cell.angle_beta   90.00
_cell.angle_gamma   90.00
#
_symmetry.space_group_name_H-M   'P 1'
#
loop_
_entity.id
_entity.type
_entity.pdbx_description
1 polymer ?
#
loop_
_entity_poly.entity_id
_entity_poly.type
_entity_poly.pdbx_seq_one_letter_code
_entity_poly.pdbx_strand_id
1 'polypeptide(L)'
;MALALIPEAIGFSVIAGVDPKVGLFASFAIACVSAFAGGRPGMISAATAATAVLMVTLVKEHGLEYLFAATLLMGLIQIAAGFLKLGRVMRFVSRSVITGFVNALAILIFMAQLPELIGVPHVTYAMIAAGLGIIYLFPYVTKAVPSPLVAIAVLTAVAFWTGMDVRTVGDLGALPSSLPIFALPQVPLTFETLQIIFPYSVALAAVGLLESLLTAQIVDDMTDTTSNKSQECIGQGASNIASGLIGGMGGCAMIGQSVINVTSGGRGRLSTFVAGAFLLFLILVLDDLVRIIPMAALVAVMIMVSV
;
A
#
# COMPACT_ATOMS: atom_id res chain seq x y z
N MET A 1 8.48 10.47 4.18
CA MET A 1 7.55 9.32 4.15
C MET A 1 6.63 9.38 2.94
N ALA A 2 5.72 10.36 2.82
CA ALA A 2 4.72 10.45 1.74
C ALA A 2 5.22 10.11 0.31
N LEU A 3 6.38 10.64 -0.09
CA LEU A 3 6.98 10.40 -1.41
C LEU A 3 7.27 8.91 -1.71
N ALA A 4 7.57 8.11 -0.68
CA ALA A 4 7.82 6.68 -0.83
C ALA A 4 6.52 5.87 -0.94
N LEU A 5 5.36 6.42 -0.52
CA LEU A 5 4.07 5.73 -0.63
C LEU A 5 3.47 5.79 -2.04
N ILE A 6 3.79 6.81 -2.85
CA ILE A 6 3.20 6.97 -4.20
C ILE A 6 3.50 5.76 -5.08
N PRO A 7 4.77 5.33 -5.25
CA PRO A 7 5.11 4.22 -6.14
C PRO A 7 4.51 2.90 -5.65
N GLU A 8 4.54 2.67 -4.33
CA GLU A 8 3.99 1.48 -3.69
C GLU A 8 2.47 1.38 -3.91
N ALA A 9 1.73 2.46 -3.63
CA ALA A 9 0.28 2.50 -3.80
C ALA A 9 -0.14 2.28 -5.27
N ILE A 10 0.59 2.85 -6.23
CA ILE A 10 0.36 2.61 -7.65
C ILE A 10 0.64 1.14 -7.98
N GLY A 11 1.81 0.61 -7.59
CA GLY A 11 2.19 -0.78 -7.85
C GLY A 11 1.22 -1.80 -7.25
N PHE A 12 0.74 -1.57 -6.03
CA PHE A 12 -0.24 -2.45 -5.39
C PHE A 12 -1.63 -2.35 -6.03
N SER A 13 -2.01 -1.20 -6.58
CA SER A 13 -3.26 -1.06 -7.35
C SER A 13 -3.20 -1.91 -8.63
N VAL A 14 -2.05 -1.86 -9.33
CA VAL A 14 -1.81 -2.71 -10.52
C VAL A 14 -1.87 -4.18 -10.17
N ILE A 15 -1.27 -4.59 -9.05
CA ILE A 15 -1.34 -5.98 -8.56
C ILE A 15 -2.80 -6.39 -8.33
N ALA A 16 -3.60 -5.53 -7.69
CA ALA A 16 -5.01 -5.78 -7.43
C ALA A 16 -5.90 -5.70 -8.70
N GLY A 17 -5.36 -5.28 -9.84
CA GLY A 17 -6.10 -5.10 -11.09
C GLY A 17 -7.07 -3.92 -11.07
N VAL A 18 -6.73 -2.86 -10.33
CA VAL A 18 -7.56 -1.65 -10.18
C VAL A 18 -6.78 -0.39 -10.54
N ASP A 19 -7.52 0.69 -10.78
CA ASP A 19 -6.93 2.01 -11.06
C ASP A 19 -5.99 2.47 -9.94
N PRO A 20 -4.85 3.12 -10.25
CA PRO A 20 -3.93 3.70 -9.26
C PRO A 20 -4.59 4.61 -8.22
N LYS A 21 -5.67 5.29 -8.62
CA LYS A 21 -6.51 6.11 -7.75
C LYS A 21 -6.98 5.36 -6.50
N VAL A 22 -7.31 4.07 -6.60
CA VAL A 22 -7.86 3.27 -5.51
C VAL A 22 -6.82 3.06 -4.40
N GLY A 23 -5.57 2.70 -4.75
CA GLY A 23 -4.50 2.54 -3.76
C GLY A 23 -4.01 3.86 -3.17
N LEU A 24 -4.02 4.94 -3.95
CA LEU A 24 -3.65 6.28 -3.47
C LEU A 24 -4.66 6.84 -2.47
N PHE A 25 -5.97 6.69 -2.76
CA PHE A 25 -7.03 7.04 -1.82
C PHE A 25 -6.98 6.21 -0.54
N ALA A 26 -6.74 4.90 -0.67
CA ALA A 26 -6.55 4.04 0.49
C ALA A 26 -5.37 4.50 1.37
N SER A 27 -4.24 4.79 0.75
CA SER A 27 -3.05 5.24 1.47
C SER A 27 -3.28 6.57 2.20
N PHE A 28 -3.98 7.51 1.57
CA PHE A 28 -4.39 8.75 2.21
C PHE A 28 -5.32 8.52 3.42
N ALA A 29 -6.45 7.84 3.21
CA ALA A 29 -7.47 7.67 4.24
C ALA A 29 -6.93 6.85 5.41
N ILE A 30 -6.24 5.75 5.13
CA ILE A 30 -5.73 4.86 6.17
C ILE A 30 -4.67 5.57 6.99
N ALA A 31 -3.72 6.29 6.37
CA ALA A 31 -2.71 7.03 7.11
C ALA A 31 -3.33 8.15 7.96
N CYS A 32 -4.31 8.90 7.44
CA CYS A 32 -4.95 9.97 8.18
C CYS A 32 -5.77 9.44 9.36
N VAL A 33 -6.62 8.43 9.15
CA VAL A 33 -7.51 7.90 10.19
C VAL A 33 -6.73 7.14 11.25
N SER A 34 -5.74 6.33 10.86
CA SER A 34 -4.87 5.62 11.82
C SER A 34 -4.06 6.58 12.69
N ALA A 35 -3.72 7.78 12.20
CA ALA A 35 -3.06 8.81 13.01
C ALA A 35 -3.89 9.20 14.25
N PHE A 36 -5.23 9.18 14.14
CA PHE A 36 -6.13 9.53 15.24
C PHE A 36 -6.63 8.30 16.01
N ALA A 37 -6.97 7.23 15.30
CA ALA A 37 -7.63 6.05 15.86
C ALA A 37 -6.66 4.90 16.20
N GLY A 38 -5.44 4.90 15.65
CA GLY A 38 -4.44 3.83 15.82
C GLY A 38 -3.88 3.72 17.24
N GLY A 39 -3.44 2.53 17.60
CA GLY A 39 -2.87 2.20 18.91
C GLY A 39 -1.35 2.41 19.00
N ARG A 40 -0.65 2.56 17.86
CA ARG A 40 0.81 2.76 17.79
C ARG A 40 1.22 4.07 17.07
N PRO A 41 1.60 5.13 17.80
CA PRO A 41 2.16 6.34 17.20
C PRO A 41 3.44 6.07 16.38
N GLY A 42 3.62 6.79 15.27
CA GLY A 42 4.79 6.64 14.40
C GLY A 42 4.78 5.40 13.50
N MET A 43 3.75 4.55 13.61
CA MET A 43 3.51 3.47 12.65
C MET A 43 2.80 4.01 11.41
N ILE A 44 3.22 3.56 10.23
CA ILE A 44 2.62 3.93 8.95
C ILE A 44 1.69 2.80 8.51
N SER A 45 0.43 3.14 8.28
CA SER A 45 -0.57 2.26 7.65
C SER A 45 -1.05 2.87 6.34
N ALA A 46 -1.14 2.06 5.29
CA ALA A 46 -1.56 2.48 3.95
C ALA A 46 -2.03 1.28 3.12
N ALA A 47 -2.15 1.43 1.80
CA ALA A 47 -2.33 0.28 0.89
C ALA A 47 -1.08 -0.61 0.89
N THR A 48 -1.26 -1.93 0.89
CA THR A 48 -0.15 -2.90 0.93
C THR A 48 -0.34 -4.01 -0.10
N ALA A 49 0.75 -4.65 -0.52
CA ALA A 49 0.67 -5.85 -1.36
C ALA A 49 -0.13 -6.97 -0.66
N ALA A 50 0.00 -7.08 0.65
CA ALA A 50 -0.64 -8.12 1.47
C ALA A 50 -2.17 -8.12 1.32
N THR A 51 -2.79 -6.94 1.24
CA THR A 51 -4.23 -6.83 0.99
C THR A 51 -4.54 -6.86 -0.50
N ALA A 52 -3.71 -6.25 -1.36
CA ALA A 52 -3.91 -6.20 -2.81
C ALA A 52 -4.03 -7.58 -3.45
N VAL A 53 -3.11 -8.48 -3.13
CA VAL A 53 -3.06 -9.85 -3.67
C VAL A 53 -4.32 -10.64 -3.35
N LEU A 54 -4.92 -10.42 -2.18
CA LEU A 54 -6.15 -11.11 -1.75
C LEU A 54 -7.40 -10.60 -2.49
N MET A 55 -7.33 -9.43 -3.11
CA MET A 55 -8.46 -8.80 -3.79
C MET A 55 -8.51 -9.11 -5.29
N VAL A 56 -7.43 -9.65 -5.86
CA VAL A 56 -7.29 -9.88 -7.32
C VAL A 56 -8.46 -10.68 -7.90
N THR A 57 -8.79 -11.82 -7.28
CA THR A 57 -9.87 -12.68 -7.78
C THR A 57 -11.24 -12.05 -7.56
N LEU A 58 -11.45 -11.35 -6.44
CA LEU A 58 -12.70 -10.64 -6.17
C LEU A 58 -12.97 -9.56 -7.22
N VAL A 59 -11.97 -8.72 -7.53
CA VAL A 59 -12.09 -7.67 -8.55
C VAL A 59 -12.32 -8.28 -9.93
N LYS A 60 -11.56 -9.32 -10.27
CA LYS A 60 -11.65 -9.96 -11.59
C LYS A 60 -13.02 -10.61 -11.83
N GLU A 61 -13.61 -11.23 -10.81
CA GLU A 61 -14.84 -12.01 -10.95
C GLU A 61 -16.11 -11.18 -10.67
N HIS A 62 -16.06 -10.20 -9.77
CA HIS A 62 -17.23 -9.48 -9.27
C HIS A 62 -17.13 -7.95 -9.43
N GLY A 63 -15.95 -7.42 -9.74
CA GLY A 63 -15.73 -6.00 -9.99
C GLY A 63 -15.32 -5.18 -8.77
N LEU A 64 -15.03 -3.90 -9.03
CA LEU A 64 -14.47 -2.96 -8.06
C LEU A 64 -15.39 -2.66 -6.86
N GLU A 65 -16.70 -2.60 -7.09
CA GLU A 65 -17.68 -2.31 -6.03
C GLU A 65 -17.68 -3.40 -4.94
N TYR A 66 -17.44 -4.67 -5.31
CA TYR A 66 -17.32 -5.77 -4.35
C TYR A 66 -16.05 -5.64 -3.50
N LEU A 67 -14.96 -5.11 -4.05
CA LEU A 67 -13.75 -4.79 -3.28
C LEU A 67 -14.03 -3.72 -2.21
N PHE A 68 -14.78 -2.68 -2.54
CA PHE A 68 -15.14 -1.65 -1.55
C PHE A 68 -16.04 -2.24 -0.46
N ALA A 69 -17.05 -3.02 -0.82
CA ALA A 69 -17.91 -3.70 0.13
C ALA A 69 -17.13 -4.65 1.06
N ALA A 70 -16.20 -5.44 0.51
CA ALA A 70 -15.33 -6.32 1.28
C ALA A 70 -14.40 -5.51 2.22
N THR A 71 -13.94 -4.35 1.79
CA THR A 71 -13.09 -3.46 2.60
C THR A 71 -13.85 -2.86 3.79
N LEU A 72 -15.12 -2.48 3.60
CA LEU A 72 -16.00 -2.04 4.69
C LEU A 72 -16.22 -3.16 5.71
N LEU A 73 -16.54 -4.36 5.23
CA LEU A 73 -16.78 -5.52 6.09
C LEU A 73 -15.50 -5.96 6.82
N MET A 74 -14.34 -5.94 6.14
CA MET A 74 -13.03 -6.13 6.76
C MET A 74 -12.84 -5.17 7.94
N GLY A 75 -13.14 -3.88 7.76
CA GLY A 75 -12.99 -2.91 8.83
C GLY A 75 -13.92 -3.15 10.01
N LEU A 76 -15.17 -3.58 9.77
CA LEU A 76 -16.10 -4.00 10.83
C LEU A 76 -15.58 -5.20 11.61
N ILE A 77 -15.04 -6.21 10.91
CA ILE A 77 -14.44 -7.40 11.53
C ILE A 77 -13.22 -6.99 12.39
N GLN A 78 -12.39 -6.08 11.92
CA GLN A 78 -11.22 -5.59 12.66
C GLN A 78 -11.61 -4.81 13.93
N ILE A 79 -12.64 -3.97 13.86
CA ILE A 79 -13.20 -3.29 15.03
C ILE A 79 -13.73 -4.31 16.05
N ALA A 80 -14.52 -5.29 15.58
CA ALA A 80 -15.03 -6.36 16.44
C ALA A 80 -13.89 -7.14 17.11
N ALA A 81 -12.83 -7.47 16.35
CA ALA A 81 -11.64 -8.13 16.89
C ALA A 81 -10.93 -7.30 17.97
N GLY A 82 -10.90 -5.98 17.81
CA GLY A 82 -10.36 -5.05 18.80
C GLY A 82 -11.14 -5.05 20.12
N PHE A 83 -12.48 -4.99 20.05
CA PHE A 83 -13.37 -5.08 21.21
C PHE A 83 -13.27 -6.43 21.93
N LEU A 84 -13.17 -7.52 21.15
CA LEU A 84 -12.97 -8.88 21.66
C LEU A 84 -11.54 -9.15 22.17
N LYS A 85 -10.64 -8.15 22.07
CA LYS A 85 -9.23 -8.25 22.49
C LYS A 85 -8.45 -9.38 21.81
N LEU A 86 -8.80 -9.67 20.55
CA LEU A 86 -8.16 -10.72 19.75
C LEU A 86 -6.71 -10.39 19.37
N GLY A 87 -6.24 -9.16 19.58
CA GLY A 87 -4.82 -8.82 19.40
C GLY A 87 -3.86 -9.68 20.24
N ARG A 88 -4.33 -10.28 21.34
CA ARG A 88 -3.55 -11.25 22.14
C ARG A 88 -3.34 -12.59 21.45
N VAL A 89 -4.20 -12.93 20.50
CA VAL A 89 -4.18 -14.22 19.78
C VAL A 89 -3.01 -14.28 18.80
N MET A 90 -2.46 -13.14 18.38
CA MET A 90 -1.29 -13.12 17.48
C MET A 90 -0.07 -13.84 18.03
N ARG A 91 0.05 -13.99 19.36
CA ARG A 91 1.10 -14.80 19.97
C ARG A 91 1.08 -16.28 19.55
N PHE A 92 -0.03 -16.75 18.99
CA PHE A 92 -0.21 -18.13 18.54
C PHE A 92 0.10 -18.32 17.04
N VAL A 93 0.39 -17.26 16.30
CA VAL A 93 0.76 -17.37 14.89
C VAL A 93 2.21 -17.82 14.82
N SER A 94 2.45 -18.97 14.20
CA SER A 94 3.78 -19.54 14.13
C SER A 94 4.68 -18.72 13.20
N ARG A 95 5.99 -18.69 13.51
CA ARG A 95 6.98 -18.07 12.64
C ARG A 95 6.96 -18.66 11.23
N SER A 96 6.69 -19.97 11.11
CA SER A 96 6.57 -20.65 9.82
C SER A 96 5.46 -20.10 8.94
N VAL A 97 4.31 -19.73 9.52
CA VAL A 97 3.20 -19.12 8.75
C VAL A 97 3.59 -17.73 8.26
N ILE A 98 4.23 -16.92 9.11
CA ILE A 98 4.69 -15.57 8.75
C ILE A 98 5.74 -15.66 7.63
N THR A 99 6.76 -16.51 7.78
CA THR A 99 7.80 -16.70 6.76
C THR A 99 7.22 -17.22 5.46
N GLY A 100 6.29 -18.18 5.50
CA GLY A 100 5.60 -18.69 4.31
C GLY A 100 4.78 -17.60 3.60
N PHE A 101 4.05 -16.78 4.37
CA PHE A 101 3.27 -15.67 3.85
C PHE A 101 4.16 -14.61 3.18
N VAL A 102 5.23 -14.17 3.84
CA VAL A 102 6.16 -13.16 3.30
C VAL A 102 6.84 -13.66 2.02
N ASN A 103 7.28 -14.92 1.99
CA ASN A 103 7.88 -15.51 0.78
C ASN A 103 6.87 -15.59 -0.37
N ALA A 104 5.64 -16.02 -0.10
CA ALA A 104 4.58 -16.06 -1.12
C ALA A 104 4.25 -14.65 -1.64
N LEU A 105 4.20 -13.66 -0.75
CA LEU A 105 3.96 -12.27 -1.10
C LEU A 105 5.07 -11.72 -2.01
N ALA A 106 6.33 -11.94 -1.65
CA ALA A 106 7.48 -11.54 -2.45
C ALA A 106 7.44 -12.14 -3.87
N ILE A 107 7.16 -13.44 -3.98
CA ILE A 107 7.01 -14.13 -5.26
C ILE A 107 5.85 -13.53 -6.07
N LEU A 108 4.71 -13.25 -5.43
CA LEU A 108 3.53 -12.70 -6.11
C LEU A 108 3.76 -11.27 -6.60
N ILE A 109 4.46 -10.43 -5.81
CA ILE A 109 4.87 -9.10 -6.25
C ILE A 109 5.76 -9.20 -7.49
N PHE A 110 6.76 -10.08 -7.47
CA PHE A 110 7.67 -10.29 -8.59
C PHE A 110 6.94 -10.83 -9.82
N MET A 111 6.06 -11.83 -9.64
CA MET A 111 5.23 -12.39 -10.72
C MET A 111 4.32 -11.32 -11.34
N ALA A 112 3.79 -10.40 -10.55
CA ALA A 112 2.99 -9.29 -11.05
C ALA A 112 3.79 -8.28 -11.88
N GLN A 113 5.12 -8.29 -11.81
CA GLN A 113 5.98 -7.48 -12.69
C GLN A 113 6.22 -8.13 -14.05
N LEU A 114 5.97 -9.44 -14.21
CA LEU A 114 6.26 -10.17 -15.45
C LEU A 114 5.60 -9.59 -16.71
N PRO A 115 4.35 -9.08 -16.67
CA PRO A 115 3.76 -8.42 -17.84
C PRO A 115 4.56 -7.22 -18.35
N GLU A 116 5.31 -6.54 -17.47
CA GLU A 116 6.18 -5.41 -17.82
C GLU A 116 7.62 -5.84 -18.16
N LEU A 117 7.91 -7.14 -18.14
CA LEU A 117 9.22 -7.73 -18.41
C LEU A 117 9.22 -8.67 -19.62
N ILE A 118 8.06 -9.04 -20.16
CA ILE A 118 7.93 -10.02 -21.24
C ILE A 118 7.43 -9.32 -22.51
N GLY A 119 8.17 -9.43 -23.61
CA GLY A 119 7.76 -8.87 -24.90
C GLY A 119 7.75 -7.34 -24.94
N VAL A 120 8.50 -6.69 -24.04
CA VAL A 120 8.60 -5.23 -23.96
C VAL A 120 9.77 -4.68 -24.80
N PRO A 121 9.73 -3.40 -25.20
CA PRO A 121 10.83 -2.78 -25.94
C PRO A 121 12.18 -2.89 -25.23
N HIS A 122 13.28 -2.97 -26.01
CA HIS A 122 14.65 -3.06 -25.47
C HIS A 122 15.01 -1.92 -24.52
N VAL A 123 14.47 -0.73 -24.78
CA VAL A 123 14.65 0.45 -23.94
C VAL A 123 14.07 0.26 -22.53
N THR A 124 12.96 -0.47 -22.38
CA THR A 124 12.36 -0.78 -21.10
C THR A 124 13.31 -1.60 -20.23
N TYR A 125 13.96 -2.63 -20.79
CA TYR A 125 14.97 -3.42 -20.07
C TYR A 125 16.16 -2.56 -19.61
N ALA A 126 16.64 -1.66 -20.47
CA ALA A 126 17.73 -0.75 -20.14
C ALA A 126 17.34 0.20 -18.99
N MET A 127 16.12 0.73 -19.01
CA MET A 127 15.60 1.59 -17.95
C MET A 127 15.42 0.86 -16.62
N ILE A 128 14.93 -0.38 -16.64
CA ILE A 128 14.79 -1.20 -15.43
C ILE A 128 16.18 -1.50 -14.84
N ALA A 129 17.14 -1.91 -15.67
CA ALA A 129 18.51 -2.16 -15.23
C ALA A 129 19.16 -0.89 -14.66
N ALA A 130 18.98 0.26 -15.30
CA ALA A 130 19.43 1.55 -14.80
C ALA A 130 18.76 1.92 -13.47
N GLY A 131 17.44 1.71 -13.35
CA GLY A 131 16.68 1.94 -12.13
C GLY A 131 17.20 1.11 -10.96
N LEU A 132 17.39 -0.19 -11.16
CA LEU A 132 18.00 -1.08 -10.16
C LEU A 132 19.42 -0.63 -9.82
N GLY A 133 20.22 -0.25 -10.81
CA GLY A 133 21.55 0.31 -10.63
C GLY A 133 21.53 1.55 -9.72
N ILE A 134 20.64 2.50 -9.96
CA ILE A 134 20.46 3.68 -9.10
C ILE A 134 20.02 3.27 -7.70
N ILE A 135 19.03 2.38 -7.58
CA ILE A 135 18.49 1.95 -6.28
C ILE A 135 19.56 1.34 -5.38
N TYR A 136 20.42 0.48 -5.93
CA TYR A 136 21.48 -0.21 -5.16
C TYR A 136 22.77 0.60 -5.01
N LEU A 137 23.13 1.46 -5.98
CA LEU A 137 24.41 2.18 -5.97
C LEU A 137 24.31 3.60 -5.39
N PHE A 138 23.19 4.29 -5.54
CA PHE A 138 23.03 5.66 -5.04
C PHE A 138 23.20 5.81 -3.51
N PRO A 139 22.78 4.84 -2.67
CA PRO A 139 23.00 4.91 -1.22
C PRO A 139 24.48 4.98 -0.79
N TYR A 140 25.43 4.62 -1.67
CA TYR A 140 26.87 4.80 -1.43
C TYR A 140 27.33 6.25 -1.56
N VAL A 141 26.57 7.10 -2.26
CA VAL A 141 26.84 8.54 -2.40
C VAL A 141 26.22 9.30 -1.24
N THR A 142 24.95 9.05 -0.93
CA THR A 142 24.24 9.66 0.20
C THR A 142 23.12 8.78 0.70
N LYS A 143 22.87 8.82 2.01
CA LYS A 143 21.74 8.14 2.67
C LYS A 143 20.62 9.10 3.04
N ALA A 144 20.75 10.39 2.72
CA ALA A 144 19.77 11.41 3.09
C ALA A 144 18.49 11.35 2.25
N VAL A 145 18.59 10.90 0.99
CA VAL A 145 17.46 10.81 0.06
C VAL A 145 17.21 9.34 -0.29
N PRO A 146 15.96 8.85 -0.24
CA PRO A 146 15.64 7.48 -0.64
C PRO A 146 16.03 7.21 -2.10
N SER A 147 16.84 6.19 -2.35
CA SER A 147 17.28 5.84 -3.71
C SER A 147 16.14 5.47 -4.67
N PRO A 148 14.99 4.87 -4.25
CA PRO A 148 13.84 4.69 -5.14
C PRO A 148 13.28 6.00 -5.70
N LEU A 149 13.25 7.06 -4.90
CA LEU A 149 12.78 8.37 -5.34
C LEU A 149 13.73 8.97 -6.38
N VAL A 150 15.04 8.80 -6.18
CA VAL A 150 16.05 9.25 -7.14
C VAL A 150 15.94 8.48 -8.45
N ALA A 151 15.75 7.15 -8.39
CA ALA A 151 15.54 6.34 -9.58
C ALA A 151 14.33 6.81 -10.38
N ILE A 152 13.19 7.05 -9.71
CA ILE A 152 11.98 7.58 -10.37
C ILE A 152 12.24 8.94 -10.99
N ALA A 153 12.81 9.89 -10.23
CA ALA A 153 13.06 11.24 -10.73
C ALA A 153 14.01 11.25 -11.95
N VAL A 154 15.13 10.52 -11.87
CA VAL A 154 16.12 10.43 -12.93
C VAL A 154 15.55 9.75 -14.17
N LEU A 155 14.91 8.59 -14.02
CA LEU A 155 14.34 7.87 -15.17
C LEU A 155 13.19 8.62 -15.82
N THR A 156 12.37 9.33 -15.04
CA THR A 156 11.31 10.20 -15.57
C THR A 156 11.90 11.36 -16.36
N ALA A 157 12.92 12.05 -15.82
CA ALA A 157 13.58 13.15 -16.52
C ALA A 157 14.23 12.69 -17.83
N VAL A 158 14.91 11.53 -17.81
CA VAL A 158 15.51 10.94 -19.01
C VAL A 158 14.44 10.60 -20.03
N ALA A 159 13.38 9.88 -19.65
CA ALA A 159 12.28 9.51 -20.56
C ALA A 159 11.59 10.73 -21.19
N PHE A 160 11.35 11.77 -20.39
CA PHE A 160 10.71 12.98 -20.85
C PHE A 160 11.57 13.76 -21.86
N TRP A 161 12.87 13.93 -21.59
CA TRP A 161 13.75 14.70 -22.48
C TRP A 161 14.16 13.97 -23.75
N THR A 162 14.26 12.64 -23.71
CA THR A 162 14.57 11.85 -24.90
C THR A 162 13.34 11.53 -25.74
N GLY A 163 12.14 11.79 -25.22
CA GLY A 163 10.88 11.45 -25.88
C GLY A 163 10.73 9.95 -26.08
N MET A 164 11.23 9.14 -25.15
CA MET A 164 11.18 7.68 -25.25
C MET A 164 9.73 7.19 -25.23
N ASP A 165 9.38 6.37 -26.22
CA ASP A 165 8.08 5.70 -26.27
C ASP A 165 8.10 4.48 -25.33
N VAL A 166 7.78 4.75 -24.05
CA VAL A 166 7.68 3.76 -22.99
C VAL A 166 6.34 3.92 -22.28
N ARG A 167 5.78 2.80 -21.83
CA ARG A 167 4.55 2.80 -21.05
C ARG A 167 4.72 3.62 -19.78
N THR A 168 3.74 4.45 -19.46
CA THR A 168 3.74 5.36 -18.31
C THR A 168 2.65 4.99 -17.30
N VAL A 169 2.68 5.59 -16.12
CA VAL A 169 1.64 5.43 -15.10
C VAL A 169 0.26 5.85 -15.62
N GLY A 170 0.20 6.89 -16.46
CA GLY A 170 -1.06 7.34 -17.06
C GLY A 170 -1.75 6.25 -17.91
N ASP A 171 -0.99 5.28 -18.43
CA ASP A 171 -1.49 4.18 -19.26
C ASP A 171 -2.03 3.00 -18.42
N LEU A 172 -1.91 3.05 -17.10
CA LEU A 172 -2.41 2.00 -16.20
C LEU A 172 -3.87 2.18 -15.82
N GLY A 173 -4.35 3.42 -15.81
CA GLY A 173 -5.67 3.75 -15.30
C GLY A 173 -5.77 5.17 -14.76
N ALA A 174 -6.91 5.48 -14.16
CA ALA A 174 -7.16 6.83 -13.66
C ALA A 174 -6.30 7.15 -12.42
N LEU A 175 -5.67 8.32 -12.45
CA LEU A 175 -5.07 8.95 -11.26
C LEU A 175 -6.08 9.89 -10.58
N PRO A 176 -5.90 10.18 -9.28
CA PRO A 176 -6.74 11.14 -8.57
C PRO A 176 -6.61 12.56 -9.15
N SER A 177 -7.69 13.08 -9.75
CA SER A 177 -7.77 14.47 -10.22
C SER A 177 -8.62 15.38 -9.32
N SER A 178 -9.28 14.81 -8.32
CA SER A 178 -10.12 15.52 -7.36
C SER A 178 -10.01 14.89 -5.98
N LEU A 179 -10.47 15.63 -4.97
CA LEU A 179 -10.61 15.09 -3.63
C LEU A 179 -11.53 13.86 -3.63
N PRO A 180 -11.26 12.87 -2.78
CA PRO A 180 -12.13 11.73 -2.62
C PRO A 180 -13.55 12.17 -2.24
N ILE A 181 -14.54 11.57 -2.91
CA ILE A 181 -15.95 11.81 -2.63
C ILE A 181 -16.46 10.62 -1.84
N PHE A 182 -17.27 10.89 -0.82
CA PHE A 182 -17.97 9.85 -0.09
C PHE A 182 -18.92 9.09 -1.02
N ALA A 183 -18.75 7.78 -1.10
CA ALA A 183 -19.61 6.89 -1.87
C ALA A 183 -19.82 5.58 -1.11
N LEU A 184 -21.07 5.13 -1.05
CA LEU A 184 -21.38 3.78 -0.61
C LEU A 184 -21.21 2.82 -1.79
N PRO A 185 -20.65 1.62 -1.56
CA PRO A 185 -20.49 0.62 -2.62
C PRO A 185 -21.84 0.28 -3.26
N GLN A 186 -21.90 0.33 -4.58
CA GLN A 186 -23.11 0.04 -5.36
C GLN A 186 -23.23 -1.46 -5.64
N VAL A 187 -23.29 -2.26 -4.57
CA VAL A 187 -23.52 -3.72 -4.63
C VAL A 187 -24.92 -4.08 -4.12
N PRO A 188 -25.53 -5.17 -4.62
CA PRO A 188 -26.81 -5.64 -4.08
C PRO A 188 -26.67 -5.97 -2.59
N LEU A 189 -27.53 -5.41 -1.74
CA LEU A 189 -27.57 -5.72 -0.31
C LEU A 189 -28.30 -7.05 -0.05
N THR A 190 -27.75 -8.13 -0.59
CA THR A 190 -28.31 -9.48 -0.52
C THR A 190 -27.41 -10.41 0.31
N PHE A 191 -27.98 -11.53 0.76
CA PHE A 191 -27.21 -12.57 1.43
C PHE A 191 -26.14 -13.19 0.51
N GLU A 192 -26.41 -13.25 -0.80
CA GLU A 192 -25.45 -13.72 -1.80
C GLU A 192 -24.21 -12.82 -1.86
N THR A 193 -24.40 -11.49 -1.91
CA THR A 193 -23.27 -10.55 -1.84
C THR A 193 -22.46 -10.76 -0.57
N LEU A 194 -23.13 -10.95 0.58
CA LEU A 194 -22.45 -11.25 1.83
C LEU A 194 -21.64 -12.55 1.73
N GLN A 195 -22.20 -13.63 1.18
CA GLN A 195 -21.50 -14.90 1.00
C GLN A 195 -20.26 -14.77 0.10
N ILE A 196 -20.33 -13.91 -0.92
CA ILE A 196 -19.21 -13.60 -1.80
C ILE A 196 -18.11 -12.86 -1.04
N ILE A 197 -18.43 -11.73 -0.40
CA ILE A 197 -17.41 -10.83 0.19
C ILE A 197 -16.89 -11.31 1.54
N PHE A 198 -17.66 -12.10 2.29
CA PHE A 198 -17.32 -12.53 3.65
C PHE A 198 -15.97 -13.28 3.74
N PRO A 199 -15.67 -14.31 2.92
CA PRO A 199 -14.37 -15.00 2.99
C PRO A 199 -13.19 -14.07 2.69
N TYR A 200 -13.33 -13.18 1.70
CA TYR A 200 -12.32 -12.17 1.39
C TYR A 200 -12.12 -11.21 2.58
N SER A 201 -13.22 -10.71 3.15
CA SER A 201 -13.18 -9.75 4.26
C SER A 201 -12.53 -10.33 5.51
N VAL A 202 -12.78 -11.61 5.81
CA VAL A 202 -12.15 -12.32 6.93
C VAL A 202 -10.66 -12.51 6.68
N ALA A 203 -10.26 -12.95 5.48
CA ALA A 203 -8.85 -13.13 5.13
C ALA A 203 -8.08 -11.79 5.18
N LEU A 204 -8.66 -10.74 4.59
CA LEU A 204 -8.14 -9.38 4.63
C LEU A 204 -8.02 -8.86 6.06
N ALA A 205 -9.04 -9.06 6.89
CA ALA A 205 -9.00 -8.64 8.29
C ALA A 205 -7.90 -9.36 9.05
N ALA A 206 -7.76 -10.68 8.88
CA ALA A 206 -6.73 -11.48 9.53
C ALA A 206 -5.32 -11.04 9.13
N VAL A 207 -5.03 -10.95 7.83
CA VAL A 207 -3.73 -10.50 7.30
C VAL A 207 -3.44 -9.06 7.72
N GLY A 208 -4.43 -8.17 7.62
CA GLY A 208 -4.25 -6.77 8.01
C GLY A 208 -3.95 -6.60 9.50
N LEU A 209 -4.59 -7.38 10.38
CA LEU A 209 -4.27 -7.37 11.81
C LEU A 209 -2.90 -8.00 12.09
N LEU A 210 -2.52 -9.07 11.37
CA LEU A 210 -1.22 -9.71 11.54
C LEU A 210 -0.08 -8.72 11.28
N GLU A 211 -0.12 -8.08 10.11
CA GLU A 211 0.86 -7.06 9.72
C GLU A 211 0.87 -5.88 10.70
N SER A 212 -0.31 -5.40 11.11
CA SER A 212 -0.41 -4.27 12.04
C SER A 212 0.17 -4.59 13.41
N LEU A 213 -0.03 -5.80 13.91
CA LEU A 213 0.44 -6.18 15.23
C LEU A 213 1.94 -6.52 15.25
N LEU A 214 2.46 -7.14 14.19
CA LEU A 214 3.90 -7.36 14.00
C LEU A 214 4.64 -6.04 13.82
N THR A 215 4.12 -5.16 12.95
CA THR A 215 4.70 -3.83 12.76
C THR A 215 4.69 -3.03 14.06
N ALA A 216 3.58 -3.07 14.81
CA ALA A 216 3.52 -2.37 16.07
C ALA A 216 4.54 -2.91 17.09
N GLN A 217 4.86 -4.21 17.09
CA GLN A 217 5.93 -4.78 17.93
C GLN A 217 7.32 -4.27 17.49
N ILE A 218 7.60 -4.24 16.19
CA ILE A 218 8.86 -3.69 15.67
C ILE A 218 9.02 -2.22 16.08
N VAL A 219 7.96 -1.41 15.95
CA VAL A 219 8.00 0.00 16.37
C VAL A 219 8.10 0.13 17.90
N ASP A 220 7.46 -0.76 18.67
CA ASP A 220 7.63 -0.82 20.14
C ASP A 220 9.12 -1.00 20.48
N ASP A 221 9.75 -2.03 19.91
CA ASP A 221 11.17 -2.37 20.14
C ASP A 221 12.13 -1.26 19.67
N MET A 222 11.86 -0.60 18.55
CA MET A 222 12.73 0.46 18.00
C MET A 222 12.69 1.78 18.79
N THR A 223 11.72 1.96 19.68
CA THR A 223 11.53 3.22 20.42
C THR A 223 11.40 3.02 21.93
N ASP A 224 11.55 1.79 22.40
CA ASP A 224 11.42 1.41 23.81
C ASP A 224 10.10 1.87 24.45
N THR A 225 9.00 1.77 23.72
CA THR A 225 7.65 2.12 24.22
C THR A 225 6.63 1.04 23.91
N THR A 226 5.56 0.95 24.69
CA THR A 226 4.50 -0.04 24.47
C THR A 226 3.35 0.52 23.65
N SER A 227 2.52 -0.36 23.06
CA SER A 227 1.32 0.04 22.33
C SER A 227 0.09 -0.77 22.68
N ASN A 228 -1.07 -0.14 22.51
CA ASN A 228 -2.36 -0.78 22.73
C ASN A 228 -2.80 -1.53 21.47
N LYS A 229 -2.58 -2.84 21.45
CA LYS A 229 -2.91 -3.72 20.33
C LYS A 229 -4.41 -3.80 20.02
N SER A 230 -5.28 -3.70 21.05
CA SER A 230 -6.73 -3.65 20.83
C SER A 230 -7.15 -2.35 20.16
N GLN A 231 -6.59 -1.23 20.60
CA GLN A 231 -6.82 0.07 19.95
C GLN A 231 -6.30 0.06 18.52
N GLU A 232 -5.18 -0.61 18.26
CA GLU A 232 -4.66 -0.77 16.90
C GLU A 232 -5.64 -1.52 16.00
N CYS A 233 -6.23 -2.63 16.46
CA CYS A 233 -7.28 -3.33 15.70
C CYS A 233 -8.48 -2.41 15.37
N ILE A 234 -8.94 -1.63 16.35
CA ILE A 234 -10.06 -0.69 16.17
C ILE A 234 -9.68 0.41 15.18
N GLY A 235 -8.49 1.00 15.34
CA GLY A 235 -7.99 2.06 14.49
C GLY A 235 -7.78 1.61 13.05
N GLN A 236 -7.25 0.41 12.84
CA GLN A 236 -7.09 -0.16 11.52
C GLN A 236 -8.46 -0.46 10.87
N GLY A 237 -9.42 -0.96 11.65
CA GLY A 237 -10.77 -1.20 11.14
C GLY A 237 -11.50 0.09 10.75
N ALA A 238 -11.40 1.13 11.59
CA ALA A 238 -11.92 2.46 11.27
C ALA A 238 -11.26 3.05 10.01
N SER A 239 -9.95 2.85 9.86
CA SER A 239 -9.18 3.28 8.69
C SER A 239 -9.62 2.59 7.41
N ASN A 240 -9.88 1.28 7.46
CA ASN A 240 -10.37 0.52 6.32
C ASN A 240 -11.83 0.88 5.96
N ILE A 241 -12.70 1.11 6.94
CA ILE A 241 -14.04 1.65 6.68
C ILE A 241 -13.94 3.00 5.96
N ALA A 242 -13.13 3.93 6.49
CA ALA A 242 -12.95 5.24 5.86
C ALA A 242 -12.40 5.12 4.44
N SER A 243 -11.44 4.22 4.21
CA SER A 243 -10.90 3.92 2.87
C SER A 243 -12.00 3.46 1.91
N GLY A 244 -12.77 2.43 2.28
CA GLY A 244 -13.84 1.90 1.41
C GLY A 244 -14.93 2.93 1.11
N LEU A 245 -15.24 3.82 2.05
CA LEU A 245 -16.24 4.89 1.88
C LEU A 245 -15.79 6.02 0.94
N ILE A 246 -14.50 6.08 0.59
CA ILE A 246 -13.96 7.06 -0.36
C ILE A 246 -13.45 6.43 -1.66
N GLY A 247 -13.79 5.16 -1.90
CA GLY A 247 -13.34 4.42 -3.09
C GLY A 247 -11.88 3.97 -3.01
N GLY A 248 -11.35 3.77 -1.80
CA GLY A 248 -10.05 3.17 -1.56
C GLY A 248 -10.14 1.66 -1.30
N MET A 249 -9.06 0.95 -1.60
CA MET A 249 -8.90 -0.46 -1.20
C MET A 249 -8.56 -0.63 0.27
N GLY A 250 -8.64 -1.87 0.75
CA GLY A 250 -8.18 -2.25 2.09
C GLY A 250 -6.67 -2.20 2.23
N GLY A 251 -6.21 -1.90 3.43
CA GLY A 251 -4.79 -1.79 3.77
C GLY A 251 -4.50 -2.14 5.23
N CYS A 252 -3.23 -2.04 5.59
CA CYS A 252 -2.69 -2.38 6.90
C CYS A 252 -1.38 -1.63 7.18
N ALA A 253 -0.75 -1.90 8.32
CA ALA A 253 0.55 -1.36 8.62
C ALA A 253 1.62 -1.85 7.63
N MET A 254 2.61 -1.01 7.39
CA MET A 254 3.75 -1.30 6.52
C MET A 254 5.02 -1.34 7.35
N ILE A 255 5.63 -2.53 7.45
CA ILE A 255 6.87 -2.74 8.22
C ILE A 255 7.98 -1.81 7.70
N GLY A 256 8.30 -1.87 6.41
CA GLY A 256 9.40 -1.09 5.81
C GLY A 256 9.22 0.42 5.99
N GLN A 257 8.03 0.95 5.66
CA GLN A 257 7.76 2.38 5.81
C GLN A 257 7.72 2.84 7.27
N SER A 258 7.27 1.98 8.20
CA SER A 258 7.32 2.30 9.63
C SER A 258 8.75 2.34 10.15
N VAL A 259 9.62 1.41 9.73
CA VAL A 259 11.05 1.41 10.07
C VAL A 259 11.73 2.66 9.52
N ILE A 260 11.50 3.01 8.26
CA ILE A 260 12.05 4.23 7.64
C ILE A 260 11.53 5.48 8.37
N ASN A 261 10.25 5.51 8.75
CA ASN A 261 9.66 6.62 9.48
C ASN A 261 10.32 6.84 10.84
N VAL A 262 10.44 5.78 11.64
CA VAL A 262 11.04 5.85 12.99
C VAL A 262 12.53 6.18 12.92
N THR A 263 13.27 5.57 12.00
CA THR A 263 14.71 5.87 11.81
C THR A 263 14.96 7.29 11.32
N SER A 264 14.01 7.88 10.58
CA SER A 264 14.04 9.28 10.17
C SER A 264 13.51 10.26 11.24
N GLY A 265 13.23 9.77 12.46
CA GLY A 265 12.79 10.58 13.61
C GLY A 265 11.28 10.73 13.78
N GLY A 266 10.47 10.17 12.88
CA GLY A 266 9.01 10.24 12.91
C GLY A 266 8.39 9.31 13.96
N ARG A 267 8.29 9.75 15.21
CA ARG A 267 7.73 8.95 16.32
C ARG A 267 6.30 9.32 16.74
N GLY A 268 5.78 10.45 16.25
CA GLY A 268 4.47 10.96 16.63
C GLY A 268 3.36 10.58 15.64
N ARG A 269 2.10 10.69 16.09
CA ARG A 269 0.90 10.59 15.25
C ARG A 269 0.88 11.60 14.10
N LEU A 270 1.44 12.80 14.34
CA LEU A 270 1.57 13.81 13.30
C LEU A 270 2.42 13.33 12.12
N SER A 271 3.40 12.44 12.34
CA SER A 271 4.21 11.86 11.25
C SER A 271 3.33 11.06 10.29
N THR A 272 2.47 10.19 10.83
CA THR A 272 1.53 9.37 10.05
C THR A 272 0.48 10.23 9.36
N PHE A 273 -0.09 11.22 10.07
CA PHE A 273 -1.05 12.16 9.47
C PHE A 273 -0.43 12.94 8.31
N VAL A 274 0.76 13.51 8.50
CA VAL A 274 1.47 14.25 7.45
C VAL A 274 1.83 13.32 6.29
N ALA A 275 2.18 12.06 6.54
CA ALA A 275 2.44 11.10 5.46
C ALA A 275 1.21 10.93 4.55
N GLY A 276 0.00 10.78 5.10
CA GLY A 276 -1.24 10.67 4.33
C GLY A 276 -1.68 11.99 3.69
N ALA A 277 -1.76 13.07 4.48
CA ALA A 277 -2.23 14.36 3.99
C ALA A 277 -1.30 14.94 2.92
N PHE A 278 0.02 14.81 3.10
CA PHE A 278 0.99 15.27 2.12
C PHE A 278 1.02 14.37 0.88
N LEU A 279 0.75 13.06 1.02
CA LEU A 279 0.53 12.18 -0.13
C LEU A 279 -0.62 12.69 -1.00
N LEU A 280 -1.79 12.97 -0.40
CA LEU A 280 -2.94 13.50 -1.13
C LEU A 280 -2.66 14.86 -1.77
N PHE A 281 -1.97 15.75 -1.06
CA PHE A 281 -1.53 17.03 -1.62
C PHE A 281 -0.62 16.83 -2.83
N LEU A 282 0.40 15.98 -2.71
CA LEU A 282 1.36 15.72 -3.79
C LEU A 282 0.67 15.15 -5.02
N ILE A 283 -0.23 14.17 -4.89
CA ILE A 283 -0.87 13.56 -6.06
C ILE A 283 -1.85 14.51 -6.76
N LEU A 284 -2.50 15.44 -6.03
CA LEU A 284 -3.39 16.42 -6.64
C LEU A 284 -2.62 17.58 -7.30
N VAL A 285 -1.46 17.94 -6.78
CA VAL A 285 -0.64 19.06 -7.30
C VAL A 285 0.34 18.59 -8.38
N LEU A 286 0.88 17.38 -8.26
CA LEU A 286 1.85 16.80 -9.19
C LEU A 286 1.21 15.73 -10.10
N ASP A 287 -0.12 15.72 -10.28
CA ASP A 287 -0.83 14.72 -11.12
C ASP A 287 -0.19 14.61 -12.52
N ASP A 288 0.04 15.74 -13.19
CA ASP A 288 0.68 15.80 -14.51
C ASP A 288 2.09 15.17 -14.50
N LEU A 289 2.85 15.35 -13.42
CA LEU A 289 4.18 14.76 -13.29
C LEU A 289 4.11 13.26 -12.99
N VAL A 290 3.16 12.83 -12.15
CA VAL A 290 2.97 11.42 -11.80
C VAL A 290 2.55 10.61 -13.02
N ARG A 291 1.71 11.18 -13.90
CA ARG A 291 1.25 10.55 -15.14
C ARG A 291 2.38 10.15 -16.07
N ILE A 292 3.42 10.97 -16.17
CA ILE A 292 4.55 10.74 -17.09
C ILE A 292 5.64 9.82 -16.53
N ILE A 293 5.48 9.32 -15.30
CA ILE A 293 6.46 8.40 -14.71
C ILE A 293 6.49 7.12 -15.57
N PRO A 294 7.67 6.70 -16.06
CA PRO A 294 7.79 5.49 -16.86
C PRO A 294 7.59 4.25 -15.98
N MET A 295 6.83 3.28 -16.50
CA MET A 295 6.55 2.03 -15.80
C MET A 295 7.81 1.27 -15.41
N ALA A 296 8.86 1.35 -16.24
CA ALA A 296 10.18 0.80 -15.94
C ALA A 296 10.74 1.25 -14.58
N ALA A 297 10.49 2.50 -14.16
CA ALA A 297 10.96 3.00 -12.88
C ALA A 297 10.17 2.37 -11.72
N LEU A 298 8.85 2.26 -11.84
CA LEU A 298 8.02 1.59 -10.84
C LEU A 298 8.35 0.10 -10.74
N VAL A 299 8.50 -0.58 -11.87
CA VAL A 299 8.88 -2.00 -11.93
C VAL A 299 10.22 -2.23 -11.23
N ALA A 300 11.23 -1.37 -11.45
CA ALA A 300 12.51 -1.46 -10.74
C ALA A 300 12.35 -1.33 -9.22
N VAL A 301 11.48 -0.42 -8.75
CA VAL A 301 11.16 -0.27 -7.32
C VAL A 301 10.44 -1.52 -6.80
N MET A 302 9.45 -2.04 -7.51
CA MET A 302 8.69 -3.22 -7.10
C MET A 302 9.54 -4.50 -7.10
N ILE A 303 10.49 -4.63 -8.03
CA ILE A 303 11.49 -5.71 -8.01
C ILE A 303 12.35 -5.61 -6.74
N MET A 304 12.83 -4.42 -6.39
CA MET A 304 13.60 -4.26 -5.14
C MET A 304 12.76 -4.61 -3.90
N VAL A 305 11.48 -4.23 -3.87
CA VAL A 305 10.56 -4.55 -2.76
C VAL A 305 10.30 -6.06 -2.64
N SER A 306 10.42 -6.82 -3.73
CA SER A 306 10.22 -8.28 -3.73
C SER A 306 11.42 -9.11 -3.26
N VAL A 307 12.54 -8.47 -2.90
CA VAL A 307 13.78 -9.12 -2.43
C VAL A 307 13.93 -8.94 -0.93
#